data_AF-A0A9P8BC22-F1
#
_entry.id   AF-A0A9P8BC22-F1
#
_cell.length_a   1.000
_cell.length_b   1.000
_cell.length_c   1.000
_cell.angle_alpha   90.00
_cell.angle_beta   90.00
_cell.angle_gamma   90.00
#
_symmetry.space_group_name_H-M   'P 1'
#
loop_
_entity.id
_entity.type
_entity.pdbx_description
1 polymer ?
#
loop_
_entity_poly.entity_id
_entity_poly.type
_entity_poly.pdbx_seq_one_letter_code
_entity_poly.pdbx_strand_id
1 'polypeptide(L)'
;MDKFDEGTKKELGDFLEQEQAKARLQSSVHQYTDMCWTKCITGSVSTRFSRGEESCLVNCVDRFLDASLFIVNKLQSQRDASQ
;
A
#
# COMPACT_ATOMS: atom_id res chain seq x y z
N MET A 1 15.69 -22.01 13.43
CA MET A 1 14.38 -22.17 14.10
C MET A 1 14.30 -23.44 14.95
N ASP A 2 15.29 -24.34 14.90
CA ASP A 2 15.29 -25.62 15.63
C ASP A 2 15.55 -25.54 17.14
N LYS A 3 15.67 -24.34 17.71
CA LYS A 3 15.90 -24.11 19.15
C LYS A 3 14.65 -23.67 19.93
N PHE A 4 13.52 -23.48 19.25
CA PHE A 4 12.26 -23.06 19.87
C PHE A 4 11.31 -24.26 20.00
N ASP A 5 10.53 -24.33 21.07
CA ASP A 5 9.43 -25.28 21.18
C ASP A 5 8.28 -24.89 20.22
N GLU A 6 7.36 -25.82 19.96
CA GLU A 6 6.29 -25.62 18.97
C GLU A 6 5.35 -24.45 19.32
N GLY A 7 5.15 -24.15 20.61
CA GLY A 7 4.35 -23.00 21.04
C GLY A 7 5.04 -21.68 20.66
N THR A 8 6.32 -21.56 21.00
CA THR A 8 7.13 -20.38 20.63
C THR A 8 7.26 -20.22 19.11
N LYS A 9 7.37 -21.31 18.33
CA LYS A 9 7.40 -21.22 16.86
C LYS A 9 6.11 -20.63 16.29
N LYS A 10 4.96 -21.02 16.83
CA LYS A 10 3.66 -20.50 16.42
C LYS A 10 3.53 -19.01 16.73
N GLU A 11 3.84 -18.61 17.96
CA GLU A 11 3.80 -17.20 18.37
C GLU A 11 4.74 -16.33 17.52
N LEU A 12 5.96 -16.82 17.26
CA LEU A 12 6.91 -16.14 16.39
C LEU A 12 6.39 -16.05 14.94
N GLY A 13 5.71 -17.08 14.44
CA GLY A 13 5.04 -17.05 13.15
C GLY A 13 4.01 -15.93 13.06
N ASP A 14 3.09 -15.89 14.02
CA ASP A 14 2.04 -14.87 14.09
C ASP A 14 2.63 -13.46 14.21
N PHE A 15 3.68 -13.30 15.03
CA PHE A 15 4.40 -12.03 15.17
C PHE A 15 5.05 -11.59 13.85
N LEU A 16 5.76 -12.49 13.18
CA LEU A 16 6.41 -12.19 11.90
C LEU A 16 5.40 -11.81 10.82
N GLU A 17 4.25 -12.47 10.75
CA GLU A 17 3.19 -12.12 9.80
C GLU A 17 2.65 -10.71 10.05
N GLN A 18 2.43 -10.34 11.31
CA GLN A 18 1.97 -9.00 11.69
C GLN A 18 3.02 -7.93 11.32
N GLU A 19 4.28 -8.16 11.65
CA GLU A 19 5.36 -7.21 11.32
C GLU A 19 5.58 -7.08 9.81
N GLN A 20 5.46 -8.18 9.07
CA GLN A 20 5.50 -8.13 7.60
C GLN A 20 4.32 -7.36 7.03
N ALA A 21 3.11 -7.52 7.57
CA ALA A 21 1.94 -6.74 7.13
C ALA A 21 2.16 -5.24 7.36
N LYS A 22 2.70 -4.86 8.52
CA LYS A 22 3.08 -3.47 8.82
C LYS A 22 4.14 -2.95 7.85
N ALA A 23 5.19 -3.73 7.60
CA ALA A 23 6.26 -3.34 6.68
C ALA A 23 5.74 -3.12 5.25
N ARG A 24 4.84 -3.98 4.77
CA ARG A 24 4.18 -3.83 3.46
C ARG A 24 3.36 -2.55 3.40
N LEU A 25 2.57 -2.24 4.44
CA LEU A 25 1.81 -0.99 4.51
C LEU A 25 2.73 0.24 4.46
N GLN A 26 3.83 0.24 5.22
CA GLN A 26 4.79 1.35 5.21
C GLN A 26 5.44 1.52 3.83
N SER A 27 5.80 0.41 3.17
CA SER A 27 6.30 0.46 1.79
C SER A 27 5.30 1.08 0.83
N SER A 28 4.01 0.73 0.94
CA SER A 28 2.96 1.34 0.13
C SER A 28 2.78 2.83 0.42
N VAL A 29 2.85 3.25 1.69
CA VAL A 29 2.82 4.67 2.07
C VAL A 29 3.97 5.44 1.40
N HIS A 30 5.18 4.90 1.44
CA HIS A 30 6.33 5.52 0.77
C HIS A 30 6.14 5.62 -0.74
N GLN A 31 5.68 4.55 -1.39
CA GLN A 31 5.40 4.54 -2.82
C GLN A 31 4.35 5.58 -3.21
N TYR A 32 3.24 5.66 -2.47
CA TYR A 32 2.17 6.62 -2.76
C TYR A 32 2.63 8.06 -2.50
N THR A 33 3.42 8.27 -1.45
CA THR A 33 4.00 9.59 -1.17
C THR A 33 4.86 10.05 -2.34
N ASP A 34 5.80 9.23 -2.81
CA ASP A 34 6.70 9.59 -3.92
C ASP A 34 5.94 9.87 -5.23
N MET A 35 5.02 8.97 -5.59
CA MET A 35 4.22 9.08 -6.80
C MET A 35 3.30 10.31 -6.75
N CYS A 36 2.53 10.49 -5.67
CA CYS A 36 1.55 11.56 -5.57
C CYS A 36 2.20 12.92 -5.34
N TRP A 37 3.35 12.96 -4.66
CA TRP A 37 4.16 14.17 -4.58
C TRP A 37 4.53 14.67 -5.97
N THR A 38 5.13 13.80 -6.79
CA THR A 38 5.56 14.14 -8.15
C THR A 38 4.40 14.59 -9.05
N LYS A 39 3.20 14.03 -8.85
CA LYS A 39 2.02 14.37 -9.66
C LYS A 39 1.31 15.65 -9.21
N CYS A 40 1.24 15.89 -7.89
CA CYS A 40 0.39 16.93 -7.33
C CYS A 40 1.16 18.19 -6.95
N ILE A 41 2.43 18.08 -6.55
CA ILE A 41 3.25 19.22 -6.11
C ILE A 41 4.13 19.67 -7.28
N THR A 42 3.54 20.47 -8.16
CA THR A 42 4.18 20.95 -9.40
C THR A 42 4.60 22.42 -9.34
N GLY A 43 4.16 23.15 -8.31
CA GLY A 43 4.46 24.55 -8.08
C GLY A 43 5.61 24.77 -7.10
N SER A 44 5.74 26.01 -6.61
CA SER A 44 6.69 26.34 -5.54
C SER A 44 6.25 25.70 -4.22
N VAL A 45 7.17 25.00 -3.56
CA VAL A 45 6.91 24.41 -2.23
C VAL A 45 6.70 25.51 -1.19
N SER A 46 5.63 25.41 -0.42
CA SER A 46 5.26 26.31 0.68
C SER A 46 5.14 25.54 2.00
N THR A 47 4.92 26.25 3.11
CA THR A 47 4.70 25.65 4.43
C THR A 47 3.35 24.93 4.57
N ARG A 48 2.44 25.14 3.60
CA ARG A 48 1.12 24.49 3.53
C ARG A 48 0.81 24.14 2.08
N PHE A 49 0.06 23.07 1.91
CA PHE A 49 -0.55 22.75 0.63
C PHE A 49 -1.64 23.76 0.30
N SER A 50 -1.74 24.11 -0.97
CA SER A 50 -2.90 24.79 -1.53
C SER A 50 -4.10 23.84 -1.55
N ARG A 51 -5.31 24.38 -1.61
CA ARG A 51 -6.54 23.57 -1.74
C ARG A 51 -6.52 22.62 -2.94
N GLY A 52 -5.86 23.01 -4.02
CA GLY A 52 -5.70 22.17 -5.21
C GLY A 52 -4.75 20.99 -4.98
N GLU A 53 -3.62 21.23 -4.30
CA GLU A 53 -2.67 20.19 -3.95
C GLU A 53 -3.27 19.19 -2.96
N GLU A 54 -3.97 19.67 -1.91
CA GLU A 54 -4.66 18.79 -0.95
C GLU A 54 -5.68 17.89 -1.65
N SER A 55 -6.53 18.47 -2.50
CA SER A 55 -7.52 17.70 -3.27
C SER A 55 -6.85 16.72 -4.24
N CYS A 56 -5.76 17.11 -4.89
CA CYS A 56 -5.01 16.23 -5.78
C CYS A 56 -4.41 15.04 -5.02
N LEU A 57 -3.78 15.27 -3.87
CA LEU A 57 -3.13 14.22 -3.08
C LEU A 57 -4.13 13.16 -2.61
N VAL A 58 -5.30 13.58 -2.11
CA VAL A 58 -6.40 12.66 -1.72
C VAL A 58 -6.84 11.83 -2.93
N ASN A 59 -7.18 12.50 -4.03
CA ASN A 59 -7.61 11.81 -5.25
C ASN A 59 -6.53 10.89 -5.83
N CYS A 60 -5.25 11.26 -5.73
CA CYS A 60 -4.15 10.47 -6.28
C CYS A 60 -4.07 9.10 -5.62
N VAL A 61 -4.16 9.04 -4.29
CA VAL A 61 -4.13 7.78 -3.54
C VAL A 61 -5.40 6.97 -3.81
N ASP A 62 -6.58 7.59 -3.69
CA ASP A 62 -7.88 6.91 -3.89
C ASP A 62 -7.96 6.28 -5.27
N ARG A 63 -7.62 7.04 -6.33
CA ARG A 63 -7.66 6.52 -7.70
C ARG A 63 -6.65 5.42 -7.96
N PHE A 64 -5.50 5.44 -7.30
CA PHE A 64 -4.53 4.35 -7.41
C PHE A 64 -5.06 3.08 -6.77
N LEU A 65 -5.67 3.17 -5.58
CA LEU A 65 -6.28 2.04 -4.90
C LEU A 65 -7.44 1.46 -5.71
N ASP A 66 -8.33 2.30 -6.22
CA ASP A 66 -9.45 1.89 -7.08
C ASP A 66 -8.97 1.13 -8.32
N ALA A 67 -7.98 1.70 -9.02
CA ALA A 67 -7.41 1.07 -10.21
C ALA A 67 -6.72 -0.26 -9.88
N SER A 68 -5.99 -0.32 -8.77
CA SER A 68 -5.31 -1.54 -8.32
C SER A 68 -6.30 -2.65 -7.99
N LEU A 69 -7.36 -2.33 -7.23
CA LEU A 69 -8.42 -3.27 -6.90
C LEU A 69 -9.16 -3.74 -8.15
N PHE A 70 -9.46 -2.83 -9.08
CA PHE A 70 -10.08 -3.17 -10.34
C PHE A 70 -9.24 -4.19 -11.14
N ILE A 71 -7.93 -3.94 -11.27
CA ILE A 71 -7.00 -4.83 -11.97
C ILE A 71 -6.95 -6.21 -11.29
N VAL A 72 -6.78 -6.25 -9.97
CA VAL A 72 -6.71 -7.50 -9.21
C VAL A 72 -7.99 -8.32 -9.37
N ASN A 73 -9.16 -7.69 -9.20
CA ASN A 73 -10.46 -8.35 -9.37
C ASN A 73 -10.64 -8.87 -10.79
N LYS A 74 -10.20 -8.10 -11.80
CA LYS A 74 -10.29 -8.54 -13.20
C LYS A 74 -9.39 -9.74 -13.47
N LEU A 75 -8.17 -9.75 -12.94
CA LEU A 75 -7.24 -10.88 -13.08
C LEU A 75 -7.75 -12.13 -12.37
N GLN A 76 -8.36 -11.99 -11.18
CA GLN A 76 -9.01 -13.10 -10.48
C GLN A 76 -10.14 -13.70 -11.31
N SER A 77 -11.06 -12.86 -11.79
CA SER A 77 -12.17 -13.30 -12.66
C SER A 77 -11.69 -14.02 -13.93
N GLN A 78 -10.57 -13.60 -14.53
CA GLN A 78 -10.00 -14.28 -15.69
C GLN A 78 -9.40 -15.65 -15.33
N ARG A 79 -8.73 -15.76 -14.18
CA ARG A 79 -8.18 -17.03 -13.69
C ARG A 79 -9.30 -18.04 -13.41
N ASP A 80 -10.39 -17.61 -12.81
CA ASP A 80 -11.53 -18.47 -12.48
C ASP A 80 -12.27 -18.94 -13.74
N ALA A 81 -12.37 -18.10 -14.77
CA ALA A 81 -12.99 -18.45 -16.05
C ALA A 81 -12.12 -19.40 -16.92
N SER A 82 -10.84 -19.57 -16.57
CA SER A 82 -9.90 -20.42 -17.30
C SER A 82 -9.71 -21.80 -16.65
N GLN A 83 -10.37 -22.06 -15.52
CA GLN A 83 -10.47 -23.37 -14.84
C GLN A 83 -11.78 -24.06 -15.22
#